data_AF-A0A8T6L8H0-F1
#
_entry.id   AF-A0A8T6L8H0-F1
#
_cell.length_a   1.000
_cell.length_b   1.000
_cell.length_c   1.000
_cell.angle_alpha   90.00
_cell.angle_beta   90.00
_cell.angle_gamma   90.00
#
_symmetry.space_group_name_H-M   'P 1'
#
loop_
_entity.id
_entity.type
_entity.pdbx_description
1 polymer ?
#
loop_
_entity_poly.entity_id
_entity_poly.type
_entity_poly.pdbx_seq_one_letter_code
_entity_poly.pdbx_strand_id
1 'polypeptide(L)'
;MECDGYSPMKVLVLQHVDVEHPGTLRDCFREDGVHWDVVHLGRGDGIPELSAYDCMLVMGGPQDVWEEDAHPWLVPEKAAIRRFVT
;
A
#
# COMPACT_ATOMS: atom_id res chain seq x y z
N MET A 1 23.98 -0.81 -24.47
CA MET A 1 24.29 -1.73 -23.36
C MET A 1 23.03 -1.78 -22.52
N GLU A 2 22.07 -2.57 -22.98
CA GLU A 2 20.86 -2.89 -22.20
C GLU A 2 21.31 -3.93 -21.18
N CYS A 3 21.28 -3.56 -19.91
CA CYS A 3 21.52 -4.51 -18.83
C CYS A 3 20.24 -5.33 -18.67
N ASP A 4 20.30 -6.58 -19.12
CA ASP A 4 19.23 -7.57 -18.98
C ASP A 4 18.82 -7.73 -17.50
N GLY A 5 17.53 -7.57 -17.21
CA GLY A 5 16.90 -8.15 -16.01
C GLY A 5 16.33 -7.23 -14.93
N TYR A 6 16.39 -5.90 -15.05
CA TYR A 6 15.76 -5.02 -14.05
C TYR A 6 14.26 -4.87 -14.32
N SER A 7 13.43 -5.60 -13.57
CA SER A 7 12.02 -5.27 -13.43
C SER A 7 11.89 -4.16 -12.38
N PRO A 8 11.21 -3.04 -12.68
CA PRO A 8 11.05 -1.98 -11.70
C PRO A 8 10.21 -2.48 -10.52
N MET A 9 10.64 -2.17 -9.30
CA MET A 9 9.90 -2.57 -8.09
C MET A 9 8.50 -1.95 -8.09
N LYS A 10 7.52 -2.71 -7.62
CA LYS A 10 6.14 -2.26 -7.48
C LYS A 10 5.68 -2.28 -6.02
N VAL A 11 5.24 -1.13 -5.52
CA VAL A 11 4.78 -0.93 -4.14
C VAL A 11 3.26 -0.82 -4.09
N LEU A 12 2.63 -1.56 -3.17
CA LEU A 12 1.24 -1.35 -2.80
C LEU A 12 1.16 -0.36 -1.64
N VAL A 13 0.45 0.75 -1.81
CA VAL A 13 0.21 1.72 -0.75
C VAL A 13 -1.23 1.56 -0.25
N LEU A 14 -1.39 1.19 1.02
CA LEU A 14 -2.67 1.19 1.71
C LEU A 14 -2.84 2.52 2.44
N GLN A 15 -3.83 3.32 2.03
CA GLN A 15 -4.05 4.67 2.55
C GLN A 15 -5.43 4.79 3.23
N HIS A 16 -5.45 5.27 4.46
CA HIS A 16 -6.68 5.34 5.27
C HIS A 16 -7.50 6.61 5.05
N VAL A 17 -6.83 7.76 4.89
CA VAL A 17 -7.46 9.07 4.67
C VAL A 17 -6.65 9.88 3.66
N ASP A 18 -7.28 10.85 2.98
CA ASP A 18 -6.67 11.59 1.85
C ASP A 18 -5.38 12.33 2.20
N VAL A 19 -5.28 12.83 3.43
CA VAL A 19 -4.13 13.58 3.94
C VAL A 19 -2.93 12.69 4.30
N GLU A 20 -3.15 11.41 4.60
CA GLU A 20 -2.12 10.44 5.01
C GLU A 20 -1.50 9.74 3.79
N HIS A 21 -0.99 10.51 2.84
CA HIS A 21 -0.31 9.99 1.65
C HIS A 21 1.18 9.66 1.95
N PRO A 22 1.92 8.94 1.08
CA PRO A 22 3.32 8.53 1.31
C PRO A 22 4.39 9.64 1.48
N GLY A 23 3.98 10.90 1.61
CA GLY A 23 4.88 12.04 1.82
C GLY A 23 6.08 12.09 0.86
N THR A 24 7.27 12.25 1.45
CA THR A 24 8.58 12.30 0.78
C THR A 24 8.95 10.99 0.07
N LEU A 25 8.37 9.85 0.45
CA LEU A 25 8.69 8.57 -0.22
C LEU A 25 8.31 8.59 -1.70
N ARG A 26 7.33 9.40 -2.12
CA ARG A 26 6.96 9.55 -3.54
C ARG A 26 8.11 10.10 -4.39
N ASP A 27 8.92 11.00 -3.82
CA ASP A 27 10.08 11.55 -4.51
C ASP A 27 11.16 10.49 -4.66
N CYS A 28 11.46 9.74 -3.58
CA CYS A 28 12.37 8.61 -3.63
C CYS A 28 11.91 7.55 -4.64
N PHE A 29 10.63 7.18 -4.63
CA PHE A 29 10.07 6.20 -5.57
C PHE A 29 10.24 6.66 -7.02
N ARG A 30 9.99 7.93 -7.30
CA ARG A 30 10.15 8.50 -8.64
C ARG A 30 11.62 8.54 -9.08
N GLU A 31 12.53 8.91 -8.18
CA GLU A 31 13.98 8.94 -8.44
C GLU A 31 14.54 7.55 -8.73
N ASP A 32 14.05 6.52 -8.03
CA ASP A 32 14.49 5.14 -8.17
C ASP A 32 13.71 4.33 -9.22
N GLY A 33 12.75 4.94 -9.92
CA GLY A 33 11.92 4.26 -10.93
C GLY A 33 10.96 3.21 -10.35
N VAL A 34 10.62 3.33 -9.06
CA VAL A 34 9.64 2.50 -8.37
C VAL A 34 8.24 2.88 -8.82
N HIS A 35 7.44 1.88 -9.18
CA HIS A 35 6.01 2.06 -9.42
C HIS A 35 5.23 1.84 -8.13
N TRP A 36 4.11 2.55 -7.96
CA TRP A 36 3.21 2.29 -6.84
C TRP A 36 1.76 2.45 -7.22
N ASP A 37 0.91 1.62 -6.62
CA ASP A 37 -0.55 1.76 -6.66
C ASP A 37 -1.04 2.18 -5.28
N VAL A 38 -2.05 3.05 -5.23
CA VAL A 38 -2.68 3.50 -3.98
C VAL A 38 -4.07 2.90 -3.88
N VAL A 39 -4.37 2.27 -2.74
CA VAL A 39 -5.69 1.79 -2.36
C VAL A 39 -6.21 2.68 -1.23
N HIS A 40 -7.29 3.40 -1.48
CA HIS A 40 -7.95 4.23 -0.46
C HIS A 40 -8.97 3.38 0.32
N LEU A 41 -8.52 2.72 1.39
CA LEU A 41 -9.35 1.83 2.20
C LEU A 41 -10.55 2.55 2.82
N GLY A 42 -10.36 3.79 3.29
CA GLY A 42 -11.44 4.63 3.82
C GLY A 42 -12.50 5.02 2.79
N ARG A 43 -12.21 4.91 1.50
CA ARG A 43 -13.16 5.15 0.39
C ARG A 43 -13.82 3.86 -0.11
N GLY A 44 -13.42 2.70 0.42
CA GLY A 44 -13.94 1.39 0.03
C GLY A 44 -13.25 0.78 -1.20
N ASP A 45 -12.04 1.24 -1.56
CA ASP A 45 -11.28 0.61 -2.64
C ASP A 45 -10.95 -0.85 -2.31
N GLY A 46 -11.02 -1.71 -3.33
CA GLY A 46 -10.65 -3.12 -3.21
C GLY A 46 -9.13 -3.31 -3.14
N ILE A 47 -8.67 -4.19 -2.26
CA ILE A 47 -7.27 -4.60 -2.23
C ILE A 47 -6.99 -5.50 -3.45
N PRO A 48 -5.98 -5.19 -4.29
CA PRO A 48 -5.63 -5.96 -5.48
C PRO A 48 -4.95 -7.30 -5.13
N GLU A 49 -4.67 -8.10 -6.14
CA GLU A 49 -3.88 -9.32 -5.98
C GLU A 49 -2.47 -8.99 -5.46
N LEU A 50 -2.11 -9.58 -4.31
CA LEU A 50 -0.89 -9.20 -3.58
C LEU A 50 0.38 -9.69 -4.27
N SER A 51 0.31 -10.78 -5.04
CA SER A 51 1.48 -11.34 -5.74
C SER A 51 2.04 -10.42 -6.83
N ALA A 52 1.37 -9.31 -7.15
CA ALA A 52 1.83 -8.33 -8.12
C ALA A 52 2.76 -7.25 -7.51
N TYR A 53 3.03 -7.29 -6.20
CA TYR A 53 3.77 -6.26 -5.49
C TYR A 53 4.96 -6.83 -4.74
N ASP A 54 6.08 -6.09 -4.77
CA ASP A 54 7.33 -6.44 -4.08
C ASP A 54 7.36 -5.88 -2.65
N CYS A 55 6.58 -4.84 -2.39
CA CYS A 55 6.52 -4.15 -1.10
C CYS A 55 5.12 -3.65 -0.80
N MET A 56 4.77 -3.57 0.49
CA MET A 56 3.54 -2.99 0.99
C MET A 56 3.87 -1.85 1.96
N LEU A 57 3.35 -0.66 1.69
CA LEU A 57 3.42 0.51 2.55
C LEU A 57 2.04 0.77 3.14
N VAL A 58 1.91 0.65 4.46
CA VAL A 58 0.67 0.91 5.19
C VAL A 58 0.77 2.29 5.84
N MET A 59 -0.09 3.21 5.44
CA MET A 59 -0.05 4.60 5.89
C MET A 59 -0.68 4.77 7.28
N GLY A 60 -0.42 5.92 7.91
CA GLY A 60 -1.09 6.31 9.14
C GLY A 60 -2.58 6.59 8.94
N GLY A 61 -3.26 6.88 10.04
CA GLY A 61 -4.67 7.27 10.05
C GLY A 61 -5.11 7.68 11.45
N PRO A 62 -6.21 8.43 11.58
CA PRO A 62 -6.78 8.80 12.88
C PRO A 62 -7.47 7.62 13.60
N GLN A 63 -7.66 6.48 12.93
CA GLN A 63 -8.36 5.32 13.46
C GLN A 63 -7.49 4.52 14.42
N ASP A 64 -8.10 4.01 15.48
CA ASP A 64 -7.50 2.97 16.30
C ASP A 64 -7.67 1.59 15.63
N VAL A 65 -6.67 0.72 15.80
CA VAL A 65 -6.63 -0.58 15.10
C VAL A 65 -7.77 -1.52 15.50
N TRP A 66 -8.48 -1.28 16.60
CA TRP A 66 -9.60 -2.13 17.06
C TRP A 66 -10.98 -1.64 16.62
N GLU A 67 -11.08 -0.50 15.93
CA GLU A 67 -12.36 0.12 15.52
C GLU A 67 -13.00 -0.56 14.30
N GLU A 68 -12.99 -1.90 14.23
CA GLU A 68 -13.47 -2.67 13.06
C GLU A 68 -14.96 -2.45 12.76
N ASP A 69 -15.79 -2.19 13.78
CA ASP A 69 -17.22 -1.88 13.58
C ASP A 69 -17.43 -0.52 12.89
N ALA A 70 -16.61 0.48 13.22
CA ALA A 70 -16.66 1.82 12.62
C ALA A 70 -15.92 1.87 11.28
N HIS A 71 -14.91 1.01 11.12
CA HIS A 71 -14.02 0.94 9.97
C HIS A 71 -13.89 -0.51 9.46
N PRO A 72 -14.92 -1.06 8.78
CA PRO A 72 -14.95 -2.47 8.38
C PRO A 72 -13.81 -2.87 7.43
N TRP A 73 -13.16 -1.91 6.77
CA TRP A 73 -12.00 -2.12 5.92
C TRP A 73 -10.73 -2.54 6.71
N LEU A 74 -10.67 -2.33 8.02
CA LEU A 74 -9.57 -2.81 8.88
C LEU A 74 -9.44 -4.35 8.85
N VAL A 75 -10.57 -5.06 8.71
CA VAL A 75 -10.57 -6.54 8.68
C VAL A 75 -9.84 -7.08 7.43
N PRO A 76 -10.23 -6.71 6.18
CA PRO A 76 -9.51 -7.15 5.00
C PRO A 76 -8.08 -6.58 4.91
N GLU A 77 -7.81 -5.39 5.44
CA GLU A 77 -6.44 -4.84 5.52
C GLU A 77 -5.52 -5.74 6.37
N LYS A 78 -5.90 -6.06 7.61
CA LYS A 78 -5.10 -6.93 8.48
C LYS A 78 -4.89 -8.31 7.88
N ALA A 79 -5.91 -8.85 7.19
CA ALA A 79 -5.79 -10.11 6.47
C ALA A 79 -4.77 -10.01 5.33
N ALA A 80 -4.78 -8.91 4.56
CA ALA A 80 -3.81 -8.66 3.49
C ALA A 80 -2.39 -8.53 4.04
N ILE A 81 -2.17 -7.76 5.11
CA ILE A 81 -0.85 -7.61 5.77
C ILE A 81 -0.33 -8.98 6.21
N ARG A 82 -1.17 -9.77 6.91
CA ARG A 82 -0.80 -11.13 7.35
C ARG A 82 -0.40 -12.02 6.18
N ARG A 83 -1.15 -11.96 5.07
CA ARG A 83 -0.87 -12.74 3.86
C ARG A 83 0.42 -12.31 3.18
N PHE A 84 0.75 -11.02 3.23
CA PHE A 84 1.91 -10.45 2.55
C PHE A 84 3.23 -10.81 3.23
N VAL A 85 3.24 -10.92 4.57
CA VAL A 85 4.46 -11.23 5.35
C VAL A 85 4.71 -12.74 5.57
N THR A 86 3.87 -13.61 5.00
CA THR A 86 3.94 -15.07 5.16
C THR A 86 4.17 -15.76 3.81
#